data_AF-A0A0D2DWA2-F1
#
_entry.id   AF-A0A0D2DWA2-F1
#
_cell.length_a   1.000
_cell.length_b   1.000
_cell.length_c   1.000
_cell.angle_alpha   90.00
_cell.angle_beta   90.00
_cell.angle_gamma   90.00
#
_symmetry.space_group_name_H-M   'P 1'
#
loop_
_entity.id
_entity.type
_entity.pdbx_description
1 polymer ?
#
loop_
_entity_poly.entity_id
_entity_poly.type
_entity_poly.pdbx_seq_one_letter_code
_entity_poly.pdbx_strand_id
1 'polypeptide(L)'
;MLVLVLAQSHRIYHTIPHYHTAGPRHGTDVPLPTYLPTYLSTCPPVHTILYGVTEYLLVILPYNTTRFPPANITTTTTTATTTSATATTMTSTANGTKTPLRIVVGSDNAGHAYKTALKEVLHKHAGVTQVLDVGVVDADDATAYPHLAVDACKKIKAGEADRALLVCGTGLGVAISANKVEGIRAVTAHDPYSVERSVLSNNAQVLCFGQRVIGLELAKKLVDEWVELRFDEASASAEKVAHISKYEEQFGEL
;
A
#
# COMPACT_ATOMS: atom_id res chain seq x y z
N MET A 1 -12.58 -22.27 27.57
CA MET A 1 -12.41 -20.80 27.56
C MET A 1 -12.66 -20.36 26.13
N LEU A 2 -13.85 -19.80 25.86
CA LEU A 2 -14.34 -19.51 24.50
C LEU A 2 -14.08 -18.03 24.19
N VAL A 3 -13.34 -17.73 23.12
CA VAL A 3 -13.08 -16.34 22.70
C VAL A 3 -14.24 -15.90 21.81
N LEU A 4 -15.01 -14.93 22.30
CA LEU A 4 -16.09 -14.28 21.57
C LEU A 4 -15.48 -13.14 20.73
N VAL A 5 -15.49 -13.24 19.40
CA VAL A 5 -15.13 -12.12 18.51
C VAL A 5 -16.43 -11.52 17.99
N LEU A 6 -16.84 -10.39 18.57
CA LEU A 6 -17.95 -9.57 18.06
C LEU A 6 -17.38 -8.61 17.00
N ALA A 7 -17.72 -8.84 15.73
CA ALA A 7 -17.45 -7.88 14.66
C ALA A 7 -18.61 -6.88 14.57
N GLN A 8 -18.41 -5.64 15.01
CA GLN A 8 -19.32 -4.52 14.75
C GLN A 8 -19.11 -4.02 13.32
N SER A 9 -20.13 -4.09 12.47
CA SER A 9 -20.15 -3.37 11.20
C SER A 9 -20.87 -2.03 11.40
N HIS A 10 -20.13 -0.92 11.41
CA HIS A 10 -20.72 0.41 11.33
C HIS A 10 -21.00 0.73 9.85
N ARG A 11 -22.27 0.63 9.43
CA ARG A 11 -22.73 1.36 8.23
C ARG A 11 -22.99 2.81 8.64
N ILE A 12 -22.07 3.70 8.28
CA ILE A 12 -22.30 5.15 8.31
C ILE A 12 -23.14 5.48 7.08
N TYR A 13 -24.42 5.81 7.28
CA TYR A 13 -25.23 6.44 6.25
C TYR A 13 -24.89 7.94 6.23
N HIS A 14 -24.18 8.40 5.20
CA HIS A 14 -24.04 9.83 4.95
C HIS A 14 -25.38 10.38 4.41
N THR A 15 -26.04 11.22 5.19
CA THR A 15 -27.05 12.16 4.71
C THR A 15 -26.33 13.27 3.95
N ILE A 16 -26.64 13.43 2.66
CA ILE A 16 -26.19 14.58 1.86
C ILE A 16 -27.10 15.77 2.23
N PRO A 17 -26.57 16.89 2.74
CA PRO A 17 -27.37 18.11 2.86
C PRO A 17 -27.55 18.74 1.47
N HIS A 18 -28.79 18.88 1.03
CA HIS A 18 -29.14 19.69 -0.13
C HIS A 18 -28.86 21.16 0.18
N TYR A 19 -27.85 21.74 -0.45
CA TYR A 19 -27.64 23.19 -0.45
C TYR A 19 -28.67 23.85 -1.38
N HIS A 20 -29.46 24.76 -0.81
CA HIS A 20 -30.33 25.68 -1.54
C HIS A 20 -29.45 26.68 -2.30
N THR A 21 -29.44 26.63 -3.63
CA THR A 21 -28.84 27.67 -4.45
C THR A 21 -29.82 28.85 -4.57
N ALA A 22 -29.46 29.99 -3.98
CA ALA A 22 -30.10 31.27 -4.27
C ALA A 22 -29.53 31.80 -5.60
N GLY A 23 -30.34 31.79 -6.66
CA GLY A 23 -30.05 32.45 -7.92
C GLY A 23 -30.77 33.82 -8.02
N PRO A 24 -30.19 34.83 -8.71
CA PRO A 24 -30.74 36.17 -8.76
C PRO A 24 -31.92 36.29 -9.72
N ARG A 25 -32.87 37.19 -9.39
CA ARG A 25 -34.00 37.58 -10.25
C ARG A 25 -33.56 38.61 -11.29
N HIS A 26 -33.95 38.42 -12.55
CA HIS A 26 -34.35 39.37 -13.61
C HIS A 26 -34.32 38.52 -14.90
N GLY A 27 -35.41 38.25 -15.63
CA GLY A 27 -36.49 39.11 -16.09
C GLY A 27 -36.36 39.20 -17.62
N THR A 28 -37.14 38.42 -18.37
CA THR A 28 -37.64 38.72 -19.74
C THR A 28 -38.50 37.57 -20.26
N ASP A 29 -39.63 37.96 -20.86
CA ASP A 29 -40.74 37.15 -21.37
C ASP A 29 -40.43 36.35 -22.64
N VAL A 30 -40.90 35.09 -22.72
CA VAL A 30 -41.23 34.39 -23.98
C VAL A 30 -42.34 33.34 -23.69
N PRO A 31 -43.40 33.19 -24.53
CA PRO A 31 -44.61 32.44 -24.17
C PRO A 31 -44.50 30.92 -24.37
N LEU A 32 -45.22 30.17 -23.53
CA LEU A 32 -45.39 28.71 -23.58
C LEU A 32 -46.49 28.28 -24.56
N PRO A 33 -46.34 27.17 -25.29
CA PRO A 33 -47.47 26.36 -25.70
C PRO A 33 -47.74 25.24 -24.69
N THR A 34 -48.99 25.21 -24.26
CA THR A 34 -49.69 24.21 -23.46
C THR A 34 -49.57 22.79 -24.04
N TYR A 35 -49.22 21.81 -23.22
CA TYR A 35 -49.83 20.46 -23.27
C TYR A 35 -49.56 19.73 -21.94
N LEU A 36 -50.60 19.60 -21.12
CA LEU A 36 -50.69 18.62 -20.03
C LEU A 36 -51.53 17.45 -20.53
N PRO A 37 -51.31 16.25 -19.99
CA PRO A 37 -52.41 15.66 -19.26
C PRO A 37 -52.00 15.23 -17.85
N THR A 38 -52.86 15.63 -16.93
CA THR A 38 -53.02 15.17 -15.56
C THR A 38 -53.19 13.67 -15.45
N TYR A 39 -52.53 13.05 -14.48
CA TYR A 39 -53.14 11.97 -13.70
C TYR A 39 -52.81 12.16 -12.22
N LEU A 40 -53.85 12.52 -11.47
CA LEU A 40 -53.92 12.46 -10.02
C LEU A 40 -54.01 11.00 -9.59
N SER A 41 -53.23 10.59 -8.59
CA SER A 41 -53.67 9.51 -7.69
C SER A 41 -53.12 9.73 -6.28
N THR A 42 -54.10 9.96 -5.41
CA THR A 42 -54.16 10.03 -3.96
C THR A 42 -53.47 8.88 -3.20
N CYS A 43 -52.85 9.16 -2.04
CA CYS A 43 -53.12 8.53 -0.72
C CYS A 43 -52.14 9.02 0.40
N PRO A 44 -52.44 8.82 1.71
CA PRO A 44 -52.32 9.82 2.79
C PRO A 44 -51.20 9.50 3.83
N PRO A 45 -51.05 10.27 4.94
CA PRO A 45 -49.85 10.24 5.78
C PRO A 45 -49.98 9.24 6.94
N VAL A 46 -48.91 8.51 7.30
CA VAL A 46 -48.91 7.75 8.57
C VAL A 46 -47.51 7.55 9.16
N HIS A 47 -47.35 8.14 10.35
CA HIS A 47 -46.63 7.71 11.56
C HIS A 47 -45.21 7.11 11.53
N THR A 48 -44.31 7.88 12.15
CA THR A 48 -43.16 7.39 12.94
C THR A 48 -43.62 6.47 14.07
N ILE A 49 -43.09 5.23 14.12
CA ILE A 49 -43.01 4.40 15.32
C ILE A 49 -41.64 3.72 15.35
N LEU A 50 -40.83 4.04 16.36
CA LEU A 50 -39.66 3.27 16.77
C LEU A 50 -40.13 2.02 17.52
N TYR A 51 -39.77 0.82 17.07
CA TYR A 51 -39.53 -0.34 17.94
C TYR A 51 -38.48 -1.24 17.30
N GLY A 52 -37.37 -1.45 18.02
CA GLY A 52 -36.34 -2.43 17.65
C GLY A 52 -36.66 -3.81 18.20
N VAL A 53 -36.41 -4.84 17.41
CA VAL A 53 -36.14 -6.21 17.90
C VAL A 53 -35.16 -6.86 16.92
N THR A 54 -34.00 -7.26 17.43
CA THR A 54 -32.94 -7.98 16.71
C THR A 54 -33.29 -9.47 16.72
N GLU A 55 -33.52 -10.09 15.55
CA GLU A 55 -33.54 -11.55 15.43
C GLU A 55 -32.14 -12.05 15.06
N TYR A 56 -31.59 -12.95 15.89
CA TYR A 56 -30.34 -13.66 15.60
C TYR A 56 -30.67 -15.06 15.09
N LEU A 57 -30.27 -15.36 13.84
CA LEU A 57 -30.33 -16.71 13.28
C LEU A 57 -29.06 -17.49 13.71
N LEU A 58 -29.24 -18.45 14.62
CA LEU A 58 -28.19 -19.37 15.06
C LEU A 58 -28.11 -20.57 14.11
N VAL A 59 -27.14 -20.60 13.20
CA VAL A 59 -26.85 -21.79 12.38
C VAL A 59 -25.76 -22.61 13.06
N ILE A 60 -26.15 -23.70 13.73
CA ILE A 60 -25.21 -24.68 14.28
C ILE A 60 -24.95 -25.75 13.21
N LEU A 61 -23.73 -25.81 12.67
CA LEU A 61 -23.28 -26.94 11.86
C LEU A 61 -22.66 -28.02 12.78
N PRO A 62 -23.05 -29.31 12.67
CA PRO A 62 -22.41 -30.38 13.42
C PRO A 62 -21.01 -30.66 12.86
N TYR A 63 -19.99 -30.55 13.71
CA TYR A 63 -18.63 -30.96 13.39
C TYR A 63 -18.53 -32.49 13.50
N ASN A 64 -18.37 -33.18 12.37
CA ASN A 64 -18.24 -34.64 12.31
C ASN A 64 -16.77 -35.06 12.51
N THR A 65 -16.45 -35.57 13.71
CA THR A 65 -15.14 -36.11 14.06
C THR A 65 -15.03 -37.60 13.72
N THR A 66 -15.07 -37.97 12.43
CA THR A 66 -14.78 -39.36 12.02
C THR A 66 -14.07 -39.43 10.67
N ARG A 67 -12.84 -38.89 10.58
CA ARG A 67 -11.96 -39.15 9.42
C ARG A 67 -10.48 -38.94 9.71
N PHE A 68 -9.96 -39.67 10.70
CA PHE A 68 -8.52 -39.93 10.78
C PHE A 68 -8.32 -41.39 11.24
N PRO A 69 -7.69 -42.27 10.43
CA PRO A 69 -7.27 -43.58 10.90
C PRO A 69 -6.07 -43.42 11.86
N PRO A 70 -6.00 -44.21 12.95
CA PRO A 70 -4.91 -44.12 13.92
C PRO A 70 -3.60 -44.68 13.32
N ALA A 71 -2.52 -43.92 13.43
CA ALA A 71 -1.17 -44.43 13.23
C ALA A 71 -0.82 -45.35 14.41
N ASN A 72 -0.56 -46.63 14.13
CA ASN A 72 -0.05 -47.60 15.09
C ASN A 72 1.33 -47.13 15.60
N ILE A 73 1.43 -46.85 16.89
CA ILE A 73 2.71 -46.73 17.59
C ILE A 73 3.11 -48.15 18.02
N THR A 74 4.04 -48.74 17.30
CA THR A 74 4.74 -49.96 17.74
C THR A 74 5.93 -49.54 18.59
N THR A 75 5.85 -49.79 19.90
CA THR A 75 6.96 -49.61 20.84
C THR A 75 7.96 -50.76 20.63
N THR A 76 9.03 -50.52 19.87
CA THR A 76 10.17 -51.43 19.81
C THR A 76 11.27 -50.88 20.70
N THR A 77 11.44 -51.50 21.88
CA THR A 77 12.63 -51.31 22.72
C THR A 77 13.83 -51.85 21.96
N THR A 78 14.77 -51.00 21.57
CA THR A 78 16.05 -51.43 21.01
C THR A 78 17.18 -50.72 21.73
N THR A 79 18.03 -51.56 22.30
CA THR A 79 19.19 -51.30 23.14
C THR A 79 20.18 -50.33 22.50
N ALA A 80 20.59 -49.32 23.26
CA ALA A 80 21.64 -48.38 22.88
C ALA A 80 22.97 -49.12 22.70
N THR A 81 23.55 -49.03 21.50
CA THR A 81 24.96 -49.36 21.25
C THR A 81 25.63 -48.10 20.70
N THR A 82 26.62 -47.63 21.43
CA THR A 82 27.45 -46.46 21.14
C THR A 82 28.18 -46.65 19.81
N THR A 83 27.98 -45.75 18.85
CA THR A 83 28.89 -45.61 17.70
C THR A 83 29.03 -44.14 17.35
N SER A 84 30.23 -43.63 17.50
CA SER A 84 30.66 -42.28 17.18
C SER A 84 30.50 -41.99 15.69
N ALA A 85 29.51 -41.18 15.33
CA ALA A 85 29.34 -40.65 13.97
C ALA A 85 29.84 -39.20 13.93
N THR A 86 30.90 -39.00 13.15
CA THR A 86 31.50 -37.71 12.82
C THR A 86 30.43 -36.75 12.30
N ALA A 87 30.19 -35.67 13.03
CA ALA A 87 29.30 -34.59 12.63
C ALA A 87 29.88 -33.90 11.39
N THR A 88 29.40 -34.30 10.21
CA THR A 88 29.58 -33.52 8.99
C THR A 88 28.55 -32.41 9.04
N THR A 89 28.98 -31.24 9.52
CA THR A 89 28.23 -29.99 9.42
C THR A 89 27.92 -29.75 7.95
N MET A 90 26.66 -29.94 7.55
CA MET A 90 26.17 -29.41 6.29
C MET A 90 26.12 -27.89 6.43
N THR A 91 27.20 -27.23 6.03
CA THR A 91 27.25 -25.79 5.83
C THR A 91 26.29 -25.46 4.68
N SER A 92 25.09 -25.02 5.02
CA SER A 92 24.17 -24.35 4.10
C SER A 92 24.90 -23.19 3.43
N THR A 93 25.33 -23.39 2.19
CA THR A 93 26.01 -22.40 1.38
C THR A 93 25.04 -21.96 0.29
N ALA A 94 24.29 -20.90 0.56
CA ALA A 94 23.58 -20.13 -0.46
C ALA A 94 23.25 -18.71 0.03
N ASN A 95 24.18 -18.01 0.69
CA ASN A 95 24.09 -16.55 0.79
C ASN A 95 24.70 -15.96 -0.49
N GLY A 96 23.93 -15.95 -1.58
CA GLY A 96 24.21 -15.04 -2.68
C GLY A 96 24.12 -13.62 -2.13
N THR A 97 25.24 -12.95 -1.92
CA THR A 97 25.27 -11.60 -1.34
C THR A 97 24.67 -10.63 -2.35
N LYS A 98 23.43 -10.18 -2.09
CA LYS A 98 22.75 -9.18 -2.92
C LYS A 98 23.56 -7.89 -2.90
N THR A 99 23.68 -7.22 -4.05
CA THR A 99 24.33 -5.91 -4.13
C THR A 99 23.60 -4.93 -3.21
N PRO A 100 24.31 -4.27 -2.28
CA PRO A 100 23.71 -3.31 -1.38
C PRO A 100 23.31 -2.03 -2.14
N LEU A 101 22.21 -1.40 -1.72
CA LEU A 101 21.55 -0.31 -2.44
C LEU A 101 21.95 1.07 -1.92
N ARG A 102 21.96 2.06 -2.81
CA ARG A 102 21.98 3.49 -2.49
C ARG A 102 20.57 4.03 -2.57
N ILE A 103 20.09 4.64 -1.49
CA ILE A 103 18.69 5.04 -1.37
C ILE A 103 18.59 6.54 -1.13
N VAL A 104 17.74 7.21 -1.91
CA VAL A 104 17.37 8.60 -1.64
C VAL A 104 16.14 8.62 -0.72
N VAL A 105 16.13 9.48 0.29
CA VAL A 105 14.95 9.76 1.11
C VAL A 105 14.50 11.19 0.90
N GLY A 106 13.18 11.40 0.86
CA GLY A 106 12.61 12.74 0.70
C GLY A 106 11.20 12.83 1.30
N SER A 107 10.82 14.02 1.74
CA SER A 107 9.47 14.28 2.26
C SER A 107 9.08 15.73 2.21
N ASP A 108 7.80 16.02 2.03
CA ASP A 108 7.26 17.34 2.42
C ASP A 108 7.23 17.49 3.94
N ASN A 109 6.81 18.67 4.42
CA ASN A 109 6.61 18.92 5.85
C ASN A 109 5.71 17.88 6.54
N ALA A 110 4.67 17.40 5.86
CA ALA A 110 3.73 16.43 6.42
C ALA A 110 4.33 15.03 6.61
N GLY A 111 5.43 14.71 5.91
CA GLY A 111 6.13 13.43 5.99
C GLY A 111 7.46 13.45 6.77
N HIS A 112 7.89 14.61 7.28
CA HIS A 112 9.23 14.82 7.86
C HIS A 112 9.57 13.87 9.03
N ALA A 113 8.62 13.66 9.94
CA ALA A 113 8.82 12.80 11.11
C ALA A 113 9.05 11.35 10.69
N TYR A 114 8.26 10.84 9.74
CA TYR A 114 8.41 9.47 9.24
C TYR A 114 9.68 9.34 8.41
N LYS A 115 10.00 10.30 7.55
CA LYS A 115 11.27 10.29 6.80
C LYS A 115 12.46 10.16 7.74
N THR A 116 12.50 10.94 8.81
CA THR A 116 13.60 10.92 9.79
C THR A 116 13.72 9.54 10.44
N ALA A 117 12.59 8.96 10.90
CA ALA A 117 12.60 7.63 11.52
C ALA A 117 12.96 6.50 10.53
N LEU A 118 12.51 6.58 9.28
CA LEU A 118 12.81 5.57 8.25
C LEU A 118 14.24 5.69 7.72
N LYS A 119 14.80 6.90 7.67
CA LYS A 119 16.22 7.14 7.38
C LYS A 119 17.12 6.40 8.37
N GLU A 120 16.78 6.41 9.66
CA GLU A 120 17.52 5.65 10.68
C GLU A 120 17.44 4.13 10.48
N VAL A 121 16.30 3.61 10.02
CA VAL A 121 16.17 2.18 9.67
C VAL A 121 17.10 1.85 8.50
N LEU A 122 17.08 2.66 7.45
CA LEU A 122 17.93 2.47 6.28
C LEU A 122 19.42 2.52 6.61
N HIS A 123 19.85 3.46 7.46
CA HIS A 123 21.25 3.56 7.89
C HIS A 123 21.74 2.33 8.66
N LYS A 124 20.85 1.62 9.36
CA LYS A 124 21.18 0.43 10.14
C LYS A 124 21.09 -0.86 9.33
N HIS A 125 20.52 -0.80 8.13
CA HIS A 125 20.25 -1.98 7.33
C HIS A 125 21.49 -2.41 6.53
N ALA A 126 21.89 -3.68 6.65
CA ALA A 126 23.10 -4.20 6.01
C ALA A 126 23.06 -4.16 4.47
N GLY A 127 21.86 -4.21 3.89
CA GLY A 127 21.63 -4.10 2.45
C GLY A 127 21.68 -2.68 1.88
N VAL A 128 22.07 -1.66 2.66
CA VAL A 128 22.12 -0.25 2.23
C VAL A 128 23.54 0.28 2.39
N THR A 129 24.13 0.84 1.33
CA THR A 129 25.47 1.45 1.37
C THR A 129 25.45 2.94 1.66
N GLN A 130 24.42 3.63 1.18
CA GLN A 130 24.34 5.08 1.23
C GLN A 130 22.87 5.52 1.32
N VAL A 131 22.63 6.51 2.18
CA VAL A 131 21.34 7.19 2.24
C VAL A 131 21.56 8.67 1.93
N LEU A 132 20.90 9.15 0.87
CA LEU A 132 20.93 10.55 0.45
C LEU A 132 19.62 11.22 0.86
N ASP A 133 19.66 12.35 1.56
CA ASP A 133 18.44 13.07 1.97
C ASP A 133 18.25 14.30 1.09
N VAL A 134 17.19 14.33 0.27
CA VAL A 134 16.85 15.50 -0.57
C VAL A 134 16.00 16.54 0.16
N GLY A 135 15.70 16.31 1.44
CA GLY A 135 14.89 17.20 2.24
C GLY A 135 13.41 16.83 2.25
N VAL A 136 12.56 17.58 2.94
CA VAL A 136 12.89 18.83 3.67
C VAL A 136 13.74 18.61 4.93
N VAL A 137 14.65 19.53 5.25
CA VAL A 137 15.54 19.40 6.43
C VAL A 137 14.77 19.63 7.73
N ASP A 138 13.86 20.61 7.72
CA ASP A 138 13.04 21.01 8.85
C ASP A 138 11.55 20.84 8.56
N ALA A 139 10.75 20.61 9.60
CA ALA A 139 9.30 20.43 9.47
C ALA A 139 8.55 21.71 9.06
N ASP A 140 9.17 22.88 9.23
CA ASP A 140 8.60 24.18 8.86
C ASP A 140 8.86 24.55 7.38
N ASP A 141 9.65 23.76 6.66
CA ASP A 141 9.92 23.97 5.24
C ASP A 141 8.68 23.64 4.40
N ALA A 142 8.12 24.67 3.76
CA ALA A 142 6.92 24.59 2.94
C ALA A 142 7.20 24.20 1.47
N THR A 143 8.39 23.69 1.16
CA THR A 143 8.72 23.21 -0.19
C THR A 143 7.70 22.19 -0.66
N ALA A 144 7.11 22.46 -1.83
CA ALA A 144 6.08 21.59 -2.39
C ALA A 144 6.66 20.22 -2.75
N TYR A 145 5.91 19.15 -2.42
CA TYR A 145 6.30 17.77 -2.66
C TYR A 145 6.75 17.43 -4.09
N PRO A 146 6.28 18.08 -5.19
CA PRO A 146 6.73 17.73 -6.53
C PRO A 146 8.22 17.99 -6.74
N HIS A 147 8.77 19.08 -6.19
CA HIS A 147 10.19 19.41 -6.35
C HIS A 147 11.07 18.33 -5.73
N LEU A 148 10.77 17.94 -4.50
CA LEU A 148 11.49 16.91 -3.77
C LEU A 148 11.39 15.53 -4.43
N ALA A 149 10.20 15.18 -4.93
CA ALA A 149 10.00 13.93 -5.64
C ALA A 149 10.82 13.89 -6.94
N VAL A 150 10.79 14.97 -7.73
CA VAL A 150 11.55 15.08 -8.99
C VAL A 150 13.06 15.05 -8.72
N ASP A 151 13.54 15.74 -7.69
CA ASP A 151 14.97 15.78 -7.37
C ASP A 151 15.50 14.41 -6.90
N ALA A 152 14.71 13.66 -6.12
CA ALA A 152 15.04 12.27 -5.79
C ALA A 152 15.11 11.38 -7.05
N CYS A 153 14.17 11.56 -7.99
CA CYS A 153 14.12 10.81 -9.23
C CYS A 153 15.28 11.15 -10.18
N LYS A 154 15.69 12.42 -10.25
CA LYS A 154 16.88 12.84 -11.01
C LYS A 154 18.15 12.16 -10.50
N LYS A 155 18.29 11.97 -9.19
CA LYS A 155 19.43 11.24 -8.61
C LYS A 155 19.46 9.77 -9.03
N ILE A 156 18.30 9.13 -9.14
CA ILE A 156 18.20 7.77 -9.69
C ILE A 156 18.63 7.77 -11.17
N LYS A 157 18.09 8.68 -11.99
CA LYS A 157 18.48 8.80 -13.42
C LYS A 157 19.96 9.09 -13.61
N ALA A 158 20.56 9.91 -12.75
CA ALA A 158 21.99 10.23 -12.77
C ALA A 158 22.88 9.06 -12.30
N GLY A 159 22.29 7.96 -11.84
CA GLY A 159 23.03 6.83 -11.30
C GLY A 159 23.68 7.11 -9.95
N GLU A 160 23.29 8.18 -9.25
CA GLU A 160 23.74 8.50 -7.88
C GLU A 160 23.06 7.61 -6.83
N ALA A 161 21.86 7.10 -7.15
CA ALA A 161 21.10 6.22 -6.30
C ALA A 161 20.39 5.12 -7.10
N ASP A 162 20.04 4.03 -6.43
CA ASP A 162 19.36 2.89 -7.05
C ASP A 162 17.85 2.94 -6.81
N ARG A 163 17.43 3.49 -5.67
CA ARG A 163 16.02 3.62 -5.27
C ARG A 163 15.74 4.91 -4.51
N ALA A 164 14.46 5.27 -4.38
CA ALA A 164 14.03 6.35 -3.50
C ALA A 164 12.85 5.95 -2.60
N LEU A 165 12.87 6.46 -1.37
CA LEU A 165 11.80 6.37 -0.40
C LEU A 165 11.25 7.78 -0.16
N LEU A 166 10.01 8.02 -0.58
CA LEU A 166 9.35 9.31 -0.47
C LEU A 166 8.21 9.25 0.55
N VAL A 167 8.06 10.29 1.37
CA VAL A 167 6.99 10.35 2.37
C VAL A 167 6.27 11.67 2.25
N CYS A 168 4.94 11.63 2.18
CA CYS A 168 4.14 12.84 2.37
C CYS A 168 2.92 12.54 3.24
N GLY A 169 1.94 13.44 3.28
CA GLY A 169 0.71 13.19 4.02
C GLY A 169 0.03 11.86 3.65
N THR A 170 -0.14 11.58 2.34
CA THR A 170 -0.83 10.39 1.83
C THR A 170 0.05 9.44 1.00
N GLY A 171 1.23 9.89 0.59
CA GLY A 171 2.10 9.20 -0.38
C GLY A 171 1.72 9.41 -1.84
N LEU A 172 0.49 9.87 -2.12
CA LEU A 172 -0.05 9.95 -3.48
C LEU A 172 0.63 11.02 -4.33
N GLY A 173 0.76 12.24 -3.80
CA GLY A 173 1.30 13.37 -4.56
C GLY A 173 2.76 13.14 -5.01
N VAL A 174 3.58 12.59 -4.11
CA VAL A 174 4.98 12.25 -4.42
C VAL A 174 5.07 11.14 -5.45
N ALA A 175 4.22 10.11 -5.37
CA ALA A 175 4.19 9.04 -6.36
C ALA A 175 3.76 9.54 -7.75
N ILE A 176 2.73 10.40 -7.81
CA ILE A 176 2.28 11.02 -9.07
C ILE A 176 3.40 11.85 -9.69
N SER A 177 4.09 12.66 -8.88
CA SER A 177 5.18 13.53 -9.35
C SER A 177 6.38 12.74 -9.83
N ALA A 178 6.78 11.70 -9.08
CA ALA A 178 7.90 10.83 -9.43
C ALA A 178 7.66 10.07 -10.74
N ASN A 179 6.43 9.58 -10.99
CA ASN A 179 6.07 8.92 -12.25
C ASN A 179 6.05 9.87 -13.47
N LYS A 180 6.22 11.19 -13.30
CA LYS A 180 6.41 12.12 -14.43
C LYS A 180 7.85 12.20 -14.89
N VAL A 181 8.78 11.64 -14.13
CA VAL A 181 10.17 11.55 -14.53
C VAL A 181 10.35 10.30 -15.38
N GLU A 182 10.65 10.49 -16.66
CA GLU A 182 10.81 9.40 -17.64
C GLU A 182 11.75 8.30 -17.13
N GLY A 183 11.28 7.05 -17.21
CA GLY A 183 12.03 5.86 -16.80
C GLY A 183 11.92 5.53 -15.31
N ILE A 184 11.27 6.40 -14.52
CA ILE A 184 11.02 6.19 -13.10
C ILE A 184 9.62 5.65 -12.88
N ARG A 185 9.54 4.59 -12.06
CA ARG A 185 8.29 3.97 -11.63
C ARG A 185 8.18 4.12 -10.12
N ALA A 186 7.11 4.80 -9.71
CA ALA A 186 6.82 5.11 -8.32
C ALA A 186 5.46 4.56 -7.91
N VAL A 187 5.40 4.01 -6.70
CA VAL A 187 4.16 3.48 -6.13
C VAL A 187 3.92 4.00 -4.72
N THR A 188 2.64 4.09 -4.35
CA THR A 188 2.25 4.18 -2.93
C THR A 188 1.79 2.80 -2.49
N ALA A 189 2.48 2.19 -1.53
CA ALA A 189 2.16 0.85 -1.05
C ALA A 189 2.18 0.84 0.48
N HIS A 190 1.12 0.32 1.10
CA HIS A 190 0.89 0.38 2.55
C HIS A 190 0.74 -0.99 3.21
N ASP A 191 0.95 -2.06 2.43
CA ASP A 191 0.86 -3.44 2.87
C ASP A 191 2.03 -4.26 2.28
N PRO A 192 2.41 -5.38 2.92
CA PRO A 192 3.55 -6.18 2.49
C PRO A 192 3.43 -6.70 1.06
N TYR A 193 2.22 -7.11 0.65
CA TYR A 193 1.98 -7.67 -0.67
C TYR A 193 2.20 -6.63 -1.76
N SER A 194 1.64 -5.43 -1.61
CA SER A 194 1.86 -4.33 -2.55
C SER A 194 3.34 -3.92 -2.61
N VAL A 195 4.05 -3.93 -1.47
CA VAL A 195 5.50 -3.65 -1.44
C VAL A 195 6.29 -4.74 -2.19
N GLU A 196 5.97 -6.00 -1.97
CA GLU A 196 6.57 -7.12 -2.70
C GLU A 196 6.36 -6.97 -4.22
N ARG A 197 5.12 -6.78 -4.63
CA ARG A 197 4.75 -6.67 -6.05
C ARG A 197 5.29 -5.40 -6.70
N SER A 198 5.52 -4.32 -5.95
CA SER A 198 6.14 -3.11 -6.46
C SER A 198 7.52 -3.39 -7.06
N VAL A 199 8.30 -4.27 -6.43
CA VAL A 199 9.62 -4.64 -6.95
C VAL A 199 9.48 -5.80 -7.93
N LEU A 200 8.88 -6.92 -7.51
CA LEU A 200 8.90 -8.17 -8.28
C LEU A 200 8.03 -8.17 -9.56
N SER A 201 7.07 -7.25 -9.68
CA SER A 201 6.31 -7.06 -10.93
C SER A 201 6.62 -5.77 -11.64
N ASN A 202 6.69 -4.67 -10.90
CA ASN A 202 6.73 -3.35 -11.51
C ASN A 202 8.14 -2.79 -11.64
N ASN A 203 9.15 -3.45 -11.07
CA ASN A 203 10.50 -2.94 -10.97
C ASN A 203 10.51 -1.46 -10.51
N ALA A 204 9.68 -1.14 -9.52
CA ALA A 204 9.50 0.23 -9.05
C ALA A 204 10.71 0.67 -8.23
N GLN A 205 11.40 1.70 -8.71
CA GLN A 205 12.56 2.26 -8.02
C GLN A 205 12.13 3.14 -6.84
N VAL A 206 10.91 3.67 -6.86
CA VAL A 206 10.43 4.62 -5.87
C VAL A 206 9.26 4.06 -5.06
N LEU A 207 9.44 3.98 -3.74
CA LEU A 207 8.40 3.61 -2.78
C LEU A 207 7.91 4.86 -2.04
N CYS A 208 6.60 5.04 -1.98
CA CYS A 208 5.97 6.19 -1.33
C CYS A 208 5.09 5.78 -0.16
N PHE A 209 5.17 6.54 0.95
CA PHE A 209 4.32 6.36 2.11
C PHE A 209 3.51 7.61 2.47
N GLY A 210 2.37 7.37 3.12
CA GLY A 210 1.51 8.40 3.68
C GLY A 210 1.61 8.43 5.20
N GLN A 211 2.32 9.40 5.76
CA GLN A 211 2.49 9.54 7.22
C GLN A 211 1.15 9.67 7.96
N ARG A 212 0.12 10.23 7.33
CA ARG A 212 -1.23 10.37 7.92
C ARG A 212 -2.11 9.14 7.71
N VAL A 213 -1.60 8.11 7.03
CA VAL A 213 -2.37 6.94 6.58
C VAL A 213 -1.86 5.66 7.26
N ILE A 214 -0.54 5.44 7.26
CA ILE A 214 0.06 4.24 7.83
C ILE A 214 0.71 4.50 9.18
N GLY A 215 0.75 3.48 10.03
CA GLY A 215 1.50 3.53 11.28
C GLY A 215 3.00 3.37 11.07
N LEU A 216 3.81 4.04 11.90
CA LEU A 216 5.26 4.11 11.75
C LEU A 216 5.94 2.74 11.82
N GLU A 217 5.54 1.89 12.75
CA GLU A 217 6.17 0.56 12.91
C GLU A 217 5.89 -0.35 11.70
N LEU A 218 4.69 -0.24 11.11
CA LEU A 218 4.40 -0.93 9.87
C LEU A 218 5.27 -0.37 8.73
N ALA A 219 5.39 0.95 8.61
CA ALA A 219 6.23 1.59 7.61
C ALA A 219 7.70 1.10 7.72
N LYS A 220 8.26 1.03 8.93
CA LYS A 220 9.63 0.52 9.17
C LYS A 220 9.79 -0.92 8.69
N LYS A 221 8.84 -1.79 9.01
CA LYS A 221 8.86 -3.20 8.56
C LYS A 221 8.78 -3.32 7.04
N LEU A 222 7.95 -2.50 6.41
CA LEU A 222 7.81 -2.48 4.95
C LEU A 222 9.09 -1.99 4.25
N VAL A 223 9.79 -1.01 4.81
CA VAL A 223 11.09 -0.57 4.29
C VAL A 223 12.13 -1.68 4.36
N ASP A 224 12.21 -2.34 5.52
CA ASP A 224 13.15 -3.45 5.75
C ASP A 224 12.98 -4.55 4.70
N GLU A 225 11.73 -5.00 4.49
CA GLU A 225 11.39 -5.98 3.46
C GLU A 225 11.70 -5.48 2.05
N TRP A 226 11.34 -4.22 1.75
CA TRP A 226 11.55 -3.64 0.43
C TRP A 226 13.01 -3.60 0.00
N VAL A 227 13.93 -3.29 0.92
CA VAL A 227 15.38 -3.24 0.65
C VAL A 227 15.93 -4.60 0.24
N GLU A 228 15.31 -5.69 0.66
CA GLU A 228 15.72 -7.06 0.33
C GLU A 228 15.25 -7.54 -1.04
N LEU A 229 14.19 -6.96 -1.59
CA LEU A 229 13.60 -7.42 -2.84
C LEU A 229 14.48 -7.05 -4.04
N ARG A 230 14.60 -7.93 -5.03
CA ARG A 230 15.29 -7.66 -6.31
C ARG A 230 14.39 -8.09 -7.46
N PHE A 231 14.30 -7.24 -8.48
CA PHE A 231 13.56 -7.56 -9.69
C PHE A 231 14.34 -8.56 -10.55
N ASP A 232 13.62 -9.48 -11.17
CA ASP A 232 14.18 -10.41 -12.13
C ASP A 232 13.84 -9.93 -13.55
N GLU A 233 14.86 -9.48 -14.27
CA GLU A 233 14.74 -9.00 -15.65
C GLU A 233 14.36 -10.10 -16.65
N ALA A 234 14.54 -11.38 -16.29
CA ALA A 234 14.11 -12.52 -17.10
C ALA A 234 12.66 -12.96 -16.81
N SER A 235 11.98 -12.31 -15.86
CA SER A 235 10.62 -12.69 -15.46
C SER A 235 9.57 -12.28 -16.50
N ALA A 236 8.42 -12.97 -16.49
CA ALA A 236 7.25 -12.58 -17.29
C ALA A 236 6.72 -11.16 -16.96
N SER A 237 7.10 -10.60 -15.81
CA SER A 237 6.75 -9.22 -15.48
C SER A 237 7.60 -8.20 -16.25
N ALA A 238 8.82 -8.56 -16.67
CA ALA A 238 9.72 -7.67 -17.41
C ALA A 238 9.13 -7.25 -18.77
N GLU A 239 8.42 -8.14 -19.45
CA GLU A 239 7.69 -7.80 -20.68
C GLU A 239 6.62 -6.72 -20.45
N LYS A 240 5.89 -6.80 -19.32
CA LYS A 240 4.89 -5.79 -18.93
C LYS A 240 5.54 -4.45 -18.60
N VAL A 241 6.69 -4.47 -17.92
CA VAL A 241 7.48 -3.26 -17.65
C VAL A 241 7.99 -2.65 -18.96
N ALA A 242 8.44 -3.47 -19.91
CA ALA A 242 8.90 -3.01 -21.22
C ALA A 242 7.78 -2.30 -22.02
N HIS A 243 6.53 -2.73 -21.89
CA HIS A 243 5.39 -2.01 -22.48
C HIS A 243 5.21 -0.61 -21.91
N ILE A 244 5.47 -0.41 -20.60
CA ILE A 244 5.43 0.91 -19.97
C ILE A 244 6.53 1.79 -20.56
N SER A 245 7.76 1.28 -20.61
CA SER A 245 8.90 2.02 -21.18
C SER A 245 8.66 2.40 -22.66
N LYS A 246 8.12 1.47 -23.46
CA LYS A 246 7.77 1.75 -24.86
C LYS A 246 6.68 2.83 -25.01
N TYR A 247 5.79 2.96 -24.04
CA TYR A 247 4.81 4.04 -24.04
C TYR A 247 5.46 5.37 -23.70
N GLU A 248 6.38 5.41 -22.73
CA GLU A 248 7.13 6.61 -22.37
C GLU A 248 7.96 7.16 -23.55
N GLU A 249 8.61 6.28 -24.33
CA GLU A 249 9.40 6.65 -25.51
C GLU A 249 8.61 7.47 -26.56
N GLN A 250 7.28 7.31 -26.63
CA GLN A 250 6.44 8.06 -27.58
C GLN A 250 6.34 9.55 -27.24
N PHE A 251 6.68 9.92 -26.01
CA PHE A 251 6.63 11.28 -25.50
C PHE A 251 8.03 11.79 -25.11
N GLY A 252 9.10 11.09 -25.51
CA GLY A 252 10.49 11.40 -25.20
C GLY A 252 10.95 12.75 -25.78
N GLU A 253 11.57 13.55 -24.92
CA GLU A 253 12.11 14.92 -25.08
C GLU A 253 11.36 15.85 -26.06
N LEU A 254 10.36 16.58 -25.53
CA LEU A 254 9.91 17.87 -26.09
C LEU A 254 10.86 19.01 -25.70
#